data_AF-A0A2N0QE23-F1
#
_entry.id   AF-A0A2N0QE23-F1
#
_cell.length_a   1.000
_cell.length_b   1.000
_cell.length_c   1.000
_cell.angle_alpha   90.00
_cell.angle_beta   90.00
_cell.angle_gamma   90.00
#
_symmetry.space_group_name_H-M   'P 1'
#
loop_
_entity.id
_entity.type
_entity.pdbx_description
1 polymer ?
#
loop_
_entity_poly.entity_id
_entity_poly.type
_entity_poly.pdbx_seq_one_letter_code
_entity_poly.pdbx_strand_id
1 'polypeptide(L)'
;MTPIIEETKKPQSMPTGPRNVLRSNDSASLWNCTLSPGWSREECDILRKALMKYGIGNWAQIIASNCLPGKTNAQMNLQLQRMLGQQSTAEFAGLHVDPLVIGEKNSKIQGPNIKRKNNCIVNTGSRPSREEIKRRIQKNKELYEIPEEEWSNIVLPKPEDVGITTLNAKYEELRRLQDELANVQAQITEIRNKKREKVFVLKKYIYIYVYNF
;
A
#
# COMPACT_ATOMS: atom_id res chain seq x y z
N MET A 1 5.34 60.32 -4.40
CA MET A 1 4.33 59.61 -3.58
C MET A 1 4.03 58.29 -4.29
N THR A 2 4.77 57.25 -3.94
CA THR A 2 4.62 55.90 -4.50
C THR A 2 3.62 55.11 -3.65
N PRO A 3 2.65 54.40 -4.24
CA PRO A 3 1.68 53.64 -3.48
C PRO A 3 2.32 52.39 -2.88
N ILE A 4 2.03 52.15 -1.60
CA ILE A 4 2.43 50.96 -0.85
C ILE A 4 1.55 49.80 -1.32
N ILE A 5 2.16 48.80 -1.96
CA ILE A 5 1.48 47.56 -2.33
C ILE A 5 1.41 46.70 -1.07
N GLU A 6 0.19 46.48 -0.58
CA GLU A 6 -0.10 45.64 0.58
C GLU A 6 0.25 44.17 0.24
N GLU A 7 1.23 43.59 0.94
CA GLU A 7 1.58 42.18 0.78
C GLU A 7 0.39 41.30 1.17
N THR A 8 -0.25 40.70 0.17
CA THR A 8 -1.29 39.69 0.40
C THR A 8 -0.66 38.48 1.10
N LYS A 9 -1.04 38.26 2.37
CA LYS A 9 -0.63 37.10 3.16
C LYS A 9 -0.89 35.81 2.36
N LYS A 10 0.19 35.04 2.11
CA LYS A 10 0.09 33.68 1.55
C LYS A 10 -0.91 32.85 2.36
N PRO A 11 -1.77 32.05 1.72
CA PRO A 11 -2.74 31.22 2.43
C PRO A 11 -1.99 30.25 3.35
N GLN A 12 -2.16 30.42 4.66
CA GLN A 12 -1.64 29.48 5.64
C GLN A 12 -2.43 28.17 5.55
N SER A 13 -1.71 27.05 5.50
CA SER A 13 -2.34 25.74 5.59
C SER A 13 -3.01 25.59 6.96
N MET A 14 -4.21 24.99 6.96
CA MET A 14 -5.03 24.78 8.14
C MET A 14 -4.23 24.17 9.29
N PRO A 15 -4.42 24.63 10.54
CA PRO A 15 -3.82 23.98 11.70
C PRO A 15 -4.29 22.52 11.74
N THR A 16 -3.34 21.59 11.72
CA THR A 16 -3.62 20.16 11.89
C THR A 16 -4.20 19.95 13.29
N GLY A 17 -5.52 19.89 13.39
CA GLY A 17 -6.21 19.37 14.58
C GLY A 17 -5.76 17.93 14.88
N PRO A 18 -6.04 17.42 16.09
CA PRO A 18 -5.60 16.10 16.52
C PRO A 18 -6.35 15.02 15.72
N ARG A 19 -5.83 14.67 14.54
CA ARG A 19 -6.21 13.47 13.80
C ARG A 19 -5.51 12.25 14.39
N ASN A 20 -5.66 12.01 15.69
CA ASN A 20 -5.45 10.67 16.24
C ASN A 20 -6.80 9.99 16.30
N VAL A 21 -7.35 9.66 15.12
CA VAL A 21 -8.33 8.59 15.04
C VAL A 21 -7.54 7.34 15.41
N LEU A 22 -7.71 6.86 16.64
CA LEU A 22 -7.07 5.65 17.13
C LEU A 22 -7.50 4.51 16.19
N ARG A 23 -6.62 4.12 15.27
CA ARG A 23 -6.89 2.99 14.39
C ARG A 23 -6.51 1.75 15.17
N SER A 24 -7.25 0.66 15.01
CA SER A 24 -6.95 -0.63 15.65
C SER A 24 -5.53 -1.16 15.32
N ASN A 25 -4.85 -0.54 14.36
CA ASN A 25 -3.46 -0.77 14.01
C ASN A 25 -2.44 -0.06 14.93
N ASP A 26 -2.82 0.84 15.84
CA ASP A 26 -1.90 1.75 16.54
C ASP A 26 -1.07 1.11 17.68
N SER A 27 -1.18 -0.20 17.91
CA SER A 27 -0.29 -0.90 18.85
C SER A 27 1.12 -1.10 18.24
N ALA A 28 2.16 -0.84 19.02
CA ALA A 28 3.57 -0.97 18.58
C ALA A 28 3.92 -2.36 18.05
N SER A 29 3.33 -3.42 18.61
CA SER A 29 3.47 -4.81 18.17
C SER A 29 2.69 -5.14 16.88
N LEU A 30 1.60 -4.43 16.60
CA LEU A 30 0.81 -4.61 15.38
C LEU A 30 1.50 -3.99 14.16
N TRP A 31 2.21 -2.86 14.33
CA TRP A 31 2.81 -2.15 13.20
C TRP A 31 3.92 -2.90 12.44
N ASN A 32 4.64 -3.80 13.13
CA ASN A 32 5.62 -4.69 12.49
C ASN A 32 4.96 -5.68 11.51
N CYS A 33 3.64 -5.85 11.59
CA CYS A 33 2.84 -6.72 10.72
C CYS A 33 1.73 -5.97 9.97
N THR A 34 1.59 -4.65 10.13
CA THR A 34 0.60 -3.89 9.35
C THR A 34 1.13 -3.61 7.96
N LEU A 35 0.69 -4.46 7.04
CA LEU A 35 0.83 -4.31 5.59
C LEU A 35 0.45 -2.88 5.18
N SER A 36 1.20 -2.28 4.24
CA SER A 36 0.70 -1.07 3.58
C SER A 36 -0.62 -1.41 2.89
N PRO A 37 -1.61 -0.49 2.83
CA PRO A 37 -2.88 -0.78 2.16
C PRO A 37 -2.63 -1.33 0.76
N GLY A 38 -3.22 -2.50 0.45
CA GLY A 38 -3.00 -3.20 -0.82
C GLY A 38 -1.72 -4.04 -0.90
N TRP A 39 -1.12 -4.39 0.24
CA TRP A 39 -0.06 -5.40 0.33
C TRP A 39 -0.59 -6.68 0.99
N SER A 40 -0.21 -7.83 0.45
CA SER A 40 -0.38 -9.13 1.11
C SER A 40 0.89 -9.51 1.89
N ARG A 41 0.80 -10.53 2.77
CA ARG A 41 1.99 -11.06 3.48
C ARG A 41 2.98 -11.67 2.50
N GLU A 42 2.46 -12.37 1.50
CA GLU A 42 3.21 -13.02 0.44
C GLU A 42 3.98 -11.98 -0.38
N GLU A 43 3.33 -10.88 -0.77
CA GLU A 43 4.00 -9.76 -1.46
C GLU A 43 5.10 -9.12 -0.60
N CYS A 44 4.91 -9.02 0.71
CA CYS A 44 5.95 -8.52 1.61
C CYS A 44 7.15 -9.47 1.67
N ASP A 45 6.91 -10.78 1.73
CA ASP A 45 7.98 -11.78 1.73
C ASP A 45 8.72 -11.80 0.39
N ILE A 46 8.01 -11.61 -0.72
CA ILE A 46 8.62 -11.46 -2.05
C ILE A 46 9.49 -10.19 -2.08
N LEU A 47 9.00 -9.06 -1.57
CA LEU A 47 9.79 -7.83 -1.49
C LEU A 47 11.05 -8.03 -0.64
N ARG A 48 10.95 -8.66 0.52
CA ARG A 48 12.09 -8.99 1.39
C ARG A 48 13.15 -9.78 0.61
N LYS A 49 12.75 -10.87 -0.04
CA LYS A 49 13.65 -11.71 -0.86
C LYS A 49 14.25 -10.92 -2.03
N ALA A 50 13.47 -10.07 -2.70
CA ALA A 50 13.94 -9.28 -3.82
C ALA A 50 14.99 -8.24 -3.40
N LEU A 51 14.82 -7.62 -2.22
CA LEU A 51 15.78 -6.69 -1.65
C LEU A 51 17.07 -7.38 -1.22
N MET A 52 16.98 -8.58 -0.65
CA MET A 52 18.16 -9.40 -0.33
C MET A 52 18.90 -9.80 -1.62
N LYS A 53 18.18 -10.17 -2.69
CA LYS A 53 18.77 -10.61 -3.96
C LYS A 53 19.40 -9.48 -4.78
N TYR A 54 18.72 -8.35 -4.94
CA TYR A 54 19.15 -7.26 -5.83
C TYR A 54 19.79 -6.08 -5.12
N GLY A 55 19.72 -6.06 -3.78
CA GLY A 55 20.19 -4.97 -2.94
C GLY A 55 19.13 -3.90 -2.69
N ILE A 56 19.20 -3.27 -1.51
CA ILE A 56 18.26 -2.21 -1.13
C ILE A 56 18.42 -0.99 -2.02
N GLY A 57 17.31 -0.48 -2.57
CA GLY A 57 17.30 0.69 -3.45
C GLY A 57 17.51 0.39 -4.93
N ASN A 58 17.79 -0.88 -5.29
CA ASN A 58 17.92 -1.31 -6.69
C ASN A 58 16.56 -1.63 -7.32
N TRP A 59 15.68 -0.62 -7.36
CA TRP A 59 14.29 -0.80 -7.78
C TRP A 59 14.13 -1.24 -9.23
N ALA A 60 15.04 -0.82 -10.11
CA ALA A 60 14.99 -1.16 -11.53
C ALA A 60 15.10 -2.67 -11.75
N GLN A 61 16.00 -3.36 -11.04
CA GLN A 61 16.14 -4.82 -11.15
C GLN A 61 14.94 -5.55 -10.52
N ILE A 62 14.42 -5.05 -9.40
CA ILE A 62 13.22 -5.61 -8.77
C ILE A 62 12.02 -5.50 -9.72
N ILE A 63 11.81 -4.35 -10.36
CA ILE A 63 10.74 -4.18 -11.37
C ILE A 63 10.99 -5.08 -12.59
N ALA A 64 12.22 -5.13 -13.10
CA ALA A 64 12.55 -5.95 -14.25
C ALA A 64 12.34 -7.46 -14.00
N SER A 65 12.52 -7.90 -12.75
CA SER A 65 12.21 -9.28 -12.33
C SER A 65 10.71 -9.59 -12.35
N ASN A 66 9.86 -8.55 -12.33
CA ASN A 66 8.40 -8.62 -12.32
C ASN A 66 7.83 -9.52 -11.21
N CYS A 67 8.56 -9.68 -10.09
CA CYS A 67 8.13 -10.49 -8.95
C CYS A 67 6.99 -9.84 -8.15
N LEU A 68 6.78 -8.52 -8.32
CA LEU A 68 5.74 -7.73 -7.65
C LEU A 68 4.94 -6.93 -8.69
N PRO A 69 4.05 -7.59 -9.46
CA PRO A 69 3.31 -6.92 -10.53
C PRO A 69 2.42 -5.81 -9.98
N GLY A 70 2.42 -4.66 -10.66
CA GLY A 70 1.59 -3.51 -10.29
C GLY A 70 2.05 -2.72 -9.06
N LYS A 71 3.14 -3.12 -8.38
CA LYS A 71 3.71 -2.34 -7.28
C LYS A 71 4.68 -1.29 -7.82
N THR A 72 4.49 -0.05 -7.38
CA THR A 72 5.34 1.09 -7.75
C THR A 72 6.55 1.22 -6.82
N ASN A 73 7.59 1.93 -7.27
CA ASN A 73 8.77 2.26 -6.45
C ASN A 73 8.40 2.95 -5.13
N ALA A 74 7.42 3.84 -5.15
CA ALA A 74 6.96 4.54 -3.96
C ALA A 74 6.32 3.58 -2.95
N GLN A 75 5.48 2.64 -3.42
CA GLN A 75 4.86 1.62 -2.57
C GLN A 75 5.90 0.67 -1.98
N MET A 76 6.85 0.20 -2.79
CA MET A 76 7.94 -0.67 -2.32
C MET A 76 8.83 0.03 -1.29
N ASN A 77 9.18 1.30 -1.51
CA ASN A 77 10.00 2.06 -0.57
C ASN A 77 9.27 2.32 0.75
N LEU A 78 7.97 2.63 0.73
CA LEU A 78 7.18 2.77 1.95
C LEU A 78 7.10 1.46 2.73
N GLN A 79 6.94 0.33 2.04
CA GLN A 79 6.93 -0.98 2.67
C GLN A 79 8.30 -1.34 3.25
N LEU A 80 9.40 -1.02 2.56
CA LEU A 80 10.77 -1.17 3.06
C LEU A 80 11.00 -0.36 4.35
N GLN A 81 10.59 0.90 4.40
CA GLN A 81 10.74 1.74 5.60
C GLN A 81 10.06 1.12 6.83
N ARG A 82 8.89 0.49 6.62
CA ARG A 82 8.20 -0.25 7.68
C ARG A 82 8.98 -1.49 8.11
N MET A 83 9.49 -2.28 7.15
CA MET A 83 10.30 -3.46 7.46
C MET A 83 11.57 -3.12 8.24
N LEU A 84 12.26 -2.04 7.86
CA LEU A 84 13.45 -1.56 8.56
C LEU A 84 13.13 -0.89 9.90
N GLY A 85 11.88 -0.46 10.12
CA GLY A 85 11.51 0.33 11.29
C GLY A 85 12.11 1.74 11.31
N GLN A 86 12.53 2.28 10.16
CA GLN A 86 13.10 3.61 10.02
C GLN A 86 12.78 4.25 8.66
N GLN A 87 12.67 5.58 8.62
CA GLN A 87 12.31 6.30 7.39
C GLN A 87 13.49 6.47 6.43
N SER A 88 14.72 6.57 6.96
CA SER A 88 15.89 6.73 6.12
C SER A 88 16.38 5.37 5.65
N THR A 89 16.52 5.19 4.33
CA THR A 89 17.02 3.95 3.71
C THR A 89 18.41 4.13 3.08
N ALA A 90 18.93 5.36 3.07
CA ALA A 90 20.17 5.71 2.38
C ALA A 90 21.40 4.96 2.89
N GLU A 91 21.43 4.60 4.17
CA GLU A 91 22.52 3.86 4.80
C GLU A 91 22.54 2.36 4.47
N PHE A 92 21.54 1.88 3.75
CA PHE A 92 21.47 0.51 3.23
C PHE A 92 21.51 0.46 1.71
N ALA A 93 21.67 1.60 1.04
CA ALA A 93 21.63 1.66 -0.42
C ALA A 93 22.70 0.75 -1.05
N GLY A 94 22.26 -0.17 -1.91
CA GLY A 94 23.09 -1.15 -2.61
C GLY A 94 23.49 -2.37 -1.78
N LEU A 95 23.10 -2.46 -0.51
CA LEU A 95 23.47 -3.61 0.33
C LEU A 95 22.46 -4.75 0.20
N HIS A 96 22.99 -5.98 0.21
CA HIS A 96 22.22 -7.23 0.23
C HIS A 96 21.98 -7.62 1.69
N VAL A 97 20.96 -7.04 2.32
CA VAL A 97 20.65 -7.25 3.75
C VAL A 97 19.21 -7.68 3.92
N ASP A 98 18.94 -8.43 4.98
CA ASP A 98 17.58 -8.76 5.39
C ASP A 98 16.96 -7.58 6.15
N PRO A 99 15.93 -6.90 5.59
CA PRO A 99 15.31 -5.75 6.23
C PRO A 99 14.66 -6.07 7.58
N LEU A 100 14.20 -7.30 7.81
CA LEU A 100 13.50 -7.67 9.04
C LEU A 100 14.45 -7.76 10.25
N VAL A 101 15.69 -8.20 10.03
CA VAL A 101 16.73 -8.23 11.09
C VAL A 101 17.00 -6.82 11.59
N ILE A 102 17.08 -5.86 10.66
CA ILE A 102 17.24 -4.44 10.99
C ILE A 102 15.99 -3.92 11.71
N GLY A 103 14.80 -4.28 11.23
CA GLY A 103 13.53 -3.93 11.87
C GLY A 103 13.45 -4.36 13.32
N GLU A 104 13.82 -5.60 13.62
CA GLU A 104 13.82 -6.15 14.97
C GLU A 104 14.82 -5.44 15.89
N LYS A 105 16.00 -5.11 15.37
CA LYS A 105 16.96 -4.28 16.10
C LYS A 105 16.38 -2.89 16.38
N ASN A 106 15.82 -2.26 15.35
CA ASN A 106 15.28 -0.91 15.42
C ASN A 106 14.03 -0.83 16.31
N SER A 107 13.25 -1.89 16.47
CA SER A 107 12.12 -1.92 17.40
C SER A 107 12.56 -1.90 18.87
N LYS A 108 13.74 -2.47 19.17
CA LYS A 108 14.32 -2.48 20.52
C LYS A 108 14.99 -1.16 20.91
N ILE A 109 15.31 -0.29 19.94
CA ILE A 109 15.92 1.01 20.20
C ILE A 109 14.90 1.94 20.88
N GLN A 110 15.18 2.31 22.12
CA GLN A 110 14.43 3.27 22.91
C GLN A 110 15.39 4.31 23.50
N GLY A 111 14.93 5.53 23.70
CA GLY A 111 15.73 6.57 24.35
C GLY A 111 15.20 7.98 24.17
N PRO A 112 15.64 8.94 25.00
CA PRO A 112 15.15 10.31 25.00
C PRO A 112 15.42 11.06 23.68
N ASN A 113 16.44 10.63 22.92
CA ASN A 113 16.84 11.25 21.65
C ASN A 113 16.21 10.56 20.41
N ILE A 114 15.43 9.50 20.60
CA ILE A 114 14.84 8.73 19.50
C ILE A 114 13.41 9.21 19.26
N LYS A 115 13.20 9.90 18.14
CA LYS A 115 11.85 10.28 17.70
C LYS A 115 11.33 9.26 16.69
N ARG A 116 10.04 8.97 16.78
CA ARG A 116 9.33 8.09 15.85
C ARG A 116 8.17 8.82 15.18
N LYS A 117 7.94 8.51 13.91
CA LYS A 117 6.74 8.93 13.17
C LYS A 117 6.20 7.71 12.44
N ASN A 118 4.94 7.36 12.70
CA ASN A 118 4.32 6.11 12.22
C ASN A 118 5.17 4.88 12.63
N ASN A 119 5.59 4.84 13.90
CA ASN A 119 6.48 3.83 14.50
C ASN A 119 7.89 3.66 13.87
N CYS A 120 8.20 4.36 12.79
CA CYS A 120 9.53 4.38 12.18
C CYS A 120 10.42 5.42 12.86
N ILE A 121 11.68 5.08 13.13
CA ILE A 121 12.70 6.03 13.59
C ILE A 121 12.87 7.11 12.52
N VAL A 122 12.79 8.37 12.95
CA VAL A 122 13.03 9.53 12.08
C VAL A 122 14.37 10.17 12.39
N ASN A 123 15.06 10.64 11.35
CA ASN A 123 16.24 11.48 11.54
C ASN A 123 15.80 12.87 12.02
N THR A 124 16.23 13.25 13.21
CA THR A 124 15.94 14.55 13.83
C THR A 124 17.07 15.57 13.67
N GLY A 125 18.20 15.15 13.11
CA GLY A 125 19.37 15.99 12.88
C GLY A 125 19.39 16.62 11.48
N SER A 126 20.47 17.34 11.21
CA SER A 126 20.80 17.84 9.88
C SER A 126 20.94 16.68 8.88
N ARG A 127 20.73 16.99 7.59
CA ARG A 127 20.93 16.04 6.50
C ARG A 127 22.36 15.49 6.60
N PRO A 128 22.55 14.16 6.72
CA PRO A 128 23.89 13.58 6.83
C PRO A 128 24.70 13.87 5.56
N SER A 129 26.00 14.13 5.75
CA SER A 129 26.92 14.35 4.63
C SER A 129 27.11 13.07 3.82
N ARG A 130 27.65 13.20 2.61
CA ARG A 130 27.91 12.06 1.74
C ARG A 130 28.91 11.09 2.35
N GLU A 131 29.92 11.61 3.03
CA GLU A 131 30.97 10.85 3.72
C GLU A 131 30.39 10.06 4.88
N GLU A 132 29.49 10.68 5.66
CA GLU A 132 28.81 10.01 6.77
C GLU A 132 27.90 8.89 6.28
N ILE A 133 27.16 9.11 5.18
CA ILE A 133 26.36 8.05 4.56
C ILE A 133 27.26 6.89 4.11
N LYS A 134 28.39 7.18 3.45
CA LYS A 134 29.34 6.15 3.00
C LYS A 134 29.92 5.35 4.18
N ARG A 135 30.26 6.03 5.28
CA ARG A 135 30.73 5.39 6.52
C ARG A 135 29.66 4.45 7.10
N ARG A 136 28.40 4.88 7.13
CA ARG A 136 27.28 4.05 7.61
C ARG A 136 27.02 2.85 6.72
N ILE A 137 27.07 3.05 5.39
CA ILE A 137 26.95 1.94 4.42
C ILE A 137 28.05 0.92 4.69
N GLN A 138 29.31 1.34 4.82
CA GLN A 138 30.42 0.42 5.08
C GLN A 138 30.24 -0.35 6.40
N LYS A 139 29.84 0.34 7.48
CA LYS A 139 29.55 -0.28 8.77
C LYS A 139 28.40 -1.29 8.68
N ASN A 140 27.33 -0.94 7.96
CA ASN A 140 26.18 -1.83 7.79
C ASN A 140 26.53 -3.02 6.89
N LYS A 141 27.41 -2.82 5.90
CA LYS A 141 27.95 -3.87 5.05
C LYS A 141 28.66 -4.93 5.89
N GLU A 142 29.59 -4.51 6.74
CA GLU A 142 30.35 -5.41 7.61
C GLU A 142 29.47 -6.17 8.62
N LEU A 143 28.36 -5.57 9.07
CA LEU A 143 27.51 -6.15 10.11
C LEU A 143 26.35 -7.00 9.60
N TYR A 144 25.81 -6.69 8.42
CA TYR A 144 24.52 -7.22 7.97
C TYR A 144 24.51 -7.73 6.53
N GLU A 145 25.57 -7.52 5.76
CA GLU A 145 25.61 -8.02 4.38
C GLU A 145 25.59 -9.54 4.37
N ILE A 146 24.66 -10.06 3.58
CA ILE A 146 24.48 -11.49 3.37
C ILE A 146 25.55 -11.98 2.39
N PRO A 147 26.14 -13.16 2.59
CA PRO A 147 27.11 -13.73 1.66
C PRO A 147 26.55 -13.85 0.23
N GLU A 148 27.41 -13.72 -0.77
CA GLU A 148 27.04 -13.80 -2.19
C GLU A 148 26.32 -15.11 -2.54
N GLU A 149 26.79 -16.21 -1.98
CA GLU A 149 26.17 -17.52 -2.15
C GLU A 149 24.71 -17.54 -1.67
N GLU A 150 24.43 -16.91 -0.52
CA GLU A 150 23.09 -16.89 0.04
C GLU A 150 22.12 -16.06 -0.79
N TRP A 151 22.50 -14.83 -1.18
CA TRP A 151 21.57 -13.97 -1.93
C TRP A 151 21.44 -14.36 -3.40
N SER A 152 22.49 -14.94 -4.01
CA SER A 152 22.44 -15.44 -5.39
C SER A 152 21.42 -16.57 -5.54
N ASN A 153 21.38 -17.47 -4.55
CA ASN A 153 20.48 -18.62 -4.50
C ASN A 153 19.01 -18.27 -4.20
N ILE A 154 18.69 -17.02 -3.87
CA ILE A 154 17.30 -16.59 -3.64
C ILE A 154 16.50 -16.73 -4.93
N VAL A 155 15.49 -17.59 -4.92
CA VAL A 155 14.54 -17.75 -6.03
C VAL A 155 13.35 -16.82 -5.80
N LEU A 156 13.09 -15.96 -6.78
CA LEU A 156 11.91 -15.09 -6.81
C LEU A 156 10.82 -15.73 -7.67
N PRO A 157 9.53 -15.58 -7.31
CA PRO A 157 8.44 -16.08 -8.13
C PRO A 157 8.46 -15.39 -9.49
N LYS A 158 8.32 -16.19 -10.55
CA LYS A 158 8.29 -15.69 -11.92
C LYS A 158 6.90 -15.13 -12.25
N PRO A 159 6.83 -14.16 -13.17
CA PRO A 159 5.58 -13.49 -13.54
C PRO A 159 4.54 -14.39 -14.20
N GLU A 160 4.93 -15.53 -14.77
CA GLU A 160 4.00 -16.51 -15.35
C GLU A 160 3.04 -17.06 -14.27
N ASP A 161 3.55 -17.36 -13.08
CA ASP A 161 2.73 -17.91 -11.99
C ASP A 161 1.81 -16.84 -11.37
N VAL A 162 2.31 -15.62 -11.17
CA VAL A 162 1.59 -14.55 -10.47
C VAL A 162 0.61 -13.83 -11.40
N GLY A 163 0.99 -13.61 -12.65
CA GLY A 163 0.16 -12.97 -13.67
C GLY A 163 -1.05 -13.82 -14.01
N ILE A 164 -0.87 -15.12 -14.23
CA ILE A 164 -1.96 -16.07 -14.49
C ILE A 164 -2.89 -16.15 -13.27
N THR A 165 -2.34 -16.29 -12.06
CA THR A 165 -3.15 -16.40 -10.85
C THR A 165 -3.96 -15.14 -10.57
N THR A 166 -3.35 -13.95 -10.70
CA THR A 166 -4.03 -12.67 -10.46
C THR A 166 -5.10 -12.41 -11.51
N LEU A 167 -4.79 -12.72 -12.78
CA LEU A 167 -5.71 -12.54 -13.89
C LEU A 167 -6.91 -13.50 -13.77
N ASN A 168 -6.67 -14.76 -13.40
CA ASN A 168 -7.73 -15.74 -13.14
C ASN A 168 -8.63 -15.31 -11.99
N ALA A 169 -8.06 -14.86 -10.87
CA ALA A 169 -8.84 -14.34 -9.75
C ALA A 169 -9.71 -13.14 -10.16
N LYS A 170 -9.19 -12.26 -11.04
CA LYS A 170 -9.95 -11.13 -11.58
C LYS A 170 -11.06 -11.56 -12.54
N TYR A 171 -10.81 -12.58 -13.36
CA TYR A 171 -11.85 -13.17 -14.22
C TYR A 171 -12.95 -13.84 -13.41
N GLU A 172 -12.62 -14.55 -12.33
CA GLU A 172 -13.59 -15.15 -11.42
C GLU A 172 -14.43 -14.09 -10.72
N GLU A 173 -13.79 -13.02 -10.21
CA GLU A 173 -14.49 -11.90 -9.59
C GLU A 173 -15.40 -11.18 -10.58
N LEU A 174 -14.92 -10.95 -11.82
CA LEU A 174 -15.72 -10.36 -12.89
C LEU A 174 -16.92 -11.23 -13.25
N ARG A 175 -16.73 -12.55 -13.34
CA ARG A 175 -17.82 -13.51 -13.58
C ARG A 175 -18.86 -13.47 -12.48
N ARG A 176 -18.43 -13.46 -11.21
CA ARG A 176 -19.33 -13.34 -10.06
C ARG A 176 -20.15 -12.05 -10.12
N LEU A 177 -19.52 -10.92 -10.44
CA LEU A 177 -20.21 -9.64 -10.58
C LEU A 177 -21.21 -9.63 -11.74
N GLN A 178 -20.88 -10.30 -12.86
CA GLN A 178 -21.80 -10.48 -13.98
C GLN A 178 -23.02 -11.31 -13.58
N ASP A 179 -22.83 -12.40 -12.84
CA ASP A 179 -23.91 -13.25 -12.35
C ASP A 179 -24.81 -12.49 -11.36
N GLU A 180 -24.21 -11.71 -10.45
CA GLU A 180 -24.95 -10.86 -9.50
C GLU A 180 -25.76 -9.77 -10.23
N LEU A 181 -25.15 -9.12 -11.22
CA LEU A 181 -25.82 -8.13 -12.05
C LEU A 181 -27.01 -8.73 -12.81
N ALA A 182 -26.84 -9.92 -13.40
CA ALA A 182 -27.90 -10.62 -14.11
C ALA A 182 -29.07 -10.96 -13.17
N ASN A 183 -28.77 -11.43 -11.96
CA ASN A 183 -29.77 -11.72 -10.94
C ASN A 183 -30.55 -10.45 -10.54
N VAL A 184 -29.85 -9.35 -10.26
CA VAL A 184 -30.49 -8.06 -9.94
C VAL A 184 -31.36 -7.56 -11.10
N GLN A 185 -30.90 -7.69 -12.35
CA GLN A 185 -31.67 -7.31 -13.54
C GLN A 185 -32.94 -8.17 -13.69
N ALA A 186 -32.87 -9.47 -13.42
CA ALA A 186 -34.03 -10.36 -13.43
C ALA A 186 -35.06 -9.94 -12.38
N GLN A 187 -34.62 -9.66 -11.14
CA GLN A 187 -35.49 -9.19 -10.07
C GLN A 187 -36.17 -7.84 -10.41
N ILE A 188 -35.42 -6.89 -10.98
CA ILE A 188 -35.97 -5.60 -11.44
C ILE A 188 -37.03 -5.82 -12.51
N THR A 189 -36.79 -6.75 -13.44
CA THR A 189 -37.74 -7.06 -14.53
C THR A 189 -39.02 -7.67 -13.98
N GLU A 190 -38.91 -8.60 -13.03
CA GLU A 190 -40.07 -9.21 -12.37
C GLU A 190 -40.91 -8.15 -11.61
N ILE A 191 -40.25 -7.27 -10.86
CA ILE A 191 -40.92 -6.16 -10.16
C ILE A 191 -41.62 -5.22 -11.15
N ARG A 192 -40.96 -4.88 -12.27
CA ARG A 192 -41.56 -4.04 -13.33
C ARG A 192 -42.78 -4.70 -13.96
N ASN A 193 -42.72 -6.01 -14.20
CA ASN A 193 -43.86 -6.77 -14.75
C ASN A 193 -45.03 -6.81 -13.77
N LYS A 194 -44.79 -7.15 -12.50
CA LYS A 194 -45.82 -7.11 -11.44
C LYS A 194 -46.46 -5.73 -11.30
N LYS A 195 -45.66 -4.66 -11.39
CA LYS A 195 -46.18 -3.28 -11.35
C LYS A 195 -47.04 -2.97 -12.58
N ARG A 196 -46.59 -3.37 -13.78
CA ARG A 196 -47.35 -3.16 -15.04
C ARG A 196 -48.68 -3.90 -15.01
N GLU A 197 -48.70 -5.13 -14.50
CA GLU A 197 -49.90 -5.95 -14.38
C GLU A 197 -50.90 -5.36 -13.37
N LYS A 198 -50.43 -4.91 -12.20
CA LYS A 198 -51.27 -4.17 -11.24
C LYS A 198 -51.91 -2.93 -11.87
N VAL A 199 -51.13 -2.14 -12.62
CA VAL A 199 -51.63 -0.94 -13.31
C VAL A 199 -52.67 -1.31 -14.38
N PHE A 200 -52.44 -2.40 -15.12
CA PHE A 200 -53.39 -2.88 -16.13
C PHE A 200 -54.73 -3.31 -15.50
N VAL A 201 -54.69 -4.08 -14.41
CA VAL A 201 -55.89 -4.48 -13.67
C VAL A 201 -56.64 -3.26 -13.14
N LEU A 202 -55.95 -2.31 -12.50
CA LEU A 202 -56.55 -1.06 -12.02
C LEU A 202 -57.24 -0.27 -13.13
N LYS A 203 -56.59 -0.11 -14.30
CA LYS A 203 -57.21 0.58 -15.45
C LYS A 203 -58.45 -0.14 -15.96
N LYS A 204 -58.44 -1.48 -16.02
CA LYS A 204 -59.59 -2.28 -16.46
C LYS A 204 -60.77 -2.13 -15.49
N TYR A 205 -60.52 -2.16 -14.18
CA TYR A 205 -61.55 -1.92 -13.17
C TYR A 205 -62.16 -0.51 -13.30
N ILE A 206 -61.34 0.53 -13.43
CA ILE A 206 -61.83 1.90 -13.63
C ILE A 206 -62.68 2.01 -14.90
N TYR A 207 -62.24 1.42 -16.01
CA TYR A 207 -62.99 1.45 -17.26
C TYR A 207 -64.38 0.80 -17.12
N ILE A 208 -64.47 -0.35 -16.46
CA ILE A 208 -65.76 -1.01 -16.21
C ILE A 208 -66.67 -0.12 -15.37
N TYR A 209 -66.15 0.48 -14.29
CA TYR A 209 -66.92 1.35 -13.38
C TYR A 209 -67.39 2.66 -14.03
N VAL A 210 -66.63 3.23 -14.97
CA VAL A 210 -66.95 4.52 -15.61
C VAL A 210 -67.91 4.38 -16.80
N TYR A 211 -67.91 3.23 -17.50
CA TYR A 211 -68.64 3.06 -18.77
C TYR A 211 -69.79 2.05 -18.73
N ASN A 212 -70.13 1.47 -17.57
CA ASN A 212 -71.30 0.56 -17.41
C ASN A 212 -72.38 1.13 -16.46
N PHE A 213 -72.40 2.45 -16.25
CA PHE A 213 -73.51 3.21 -15.68
C PHE A 213 -73.92 4.30 -16.69
#